data_AF-A0A930ZAB8-F1
#
_entry.id   AF-A0A930ZAB8-F1
#
_cell.length_a   1.000
_cell.length_b   1.000
_cell.length_c   1.000
_cell.angle_alpha   90.00
_cell.angle_beta   90.00
_cell.angle_gamma   90.00
#
_symmetry.space_group_name_H-M   'P 1'
#
loop_
_entity.id
_entity.type
_entity.pdbx_description
1 polymer ?
#
loop_
_entity_poly.entity_id
_entity_poly.type
_entity_poly.pdbx_seq_one_letter_code
_entity_poly.pdbx_strand_id
1 'polypeptide(L)'
;MRESSIDSSSFPMASCVACGKDVLTYITFDAGGEERRACVHCDHMVEGALLWVIADALETHGYQFGEPPKRGGCSSGCAGCSMKR
;
A
#
# COMPACT_ATOMS: atom_id res chain seq x y z
N MET A 1 -19.49 -15.66 -12.37
CA MET A 1 -18.15 -15.10 -12.07
C MET A 1 -18.41 -13.74 -11.43
N ARG A 2 -18.09 -13.57 -10.14
CA ARG A 2 -18.42 -12.34 -9.37
C ARG A 2 -17.26 -11.36 -9.53
N GLU A 3 -17.40 -10.42 -10.45
CA GLU A 3 -16.39 -9.41 -10.79
C GLU A 3 -17.00 -8.01 -10.66
N SER A 4 -17.45 -7.63 -9.45
CA SER A 4 -18.29 -6.43 -9.30
C SER A 4 -18.18 -5.69 -7.96
N SER A 5 -17.05 -5.76 -7.24
CA SER A 5 -16.96 -4.99 -5.98
C SER A 5 -15.57 -4.45 -5.63
N ILE A 6 -14.55 -4.69 -6.45
CA ILE A 6 -13.19 -4.17 -6.19
C ILE A 6 -13.12 -2.68 -6.54
N ASP A 7 -13.81 -2.27 -7.61
CA ASP A 7 -13.82 -0.87 -8.08
C ASP A 7 -14.44 0.12 -7.08
N SER A 8 -15.38 -0.35 -6.25
CA SER A 8 -16.00 0.46 -5.19
C SER A 8 -15.29 0.34 -3.83
N SER A 9 -14.21 -0.44 -3.72
CA SER A 9 -13.46 -0.59 -2.47
C SER A 9 -12.57 0.64 -2.26
N SER A 10 -12.66 1.22 -1.07
CA SER A 10 -11.81 2.34 -0.66
C SER A 10 -10.66 1.84 0.21
N PHE A 11 -9.45 2.29 -0.11
CA PHE A 11 -8.22 1.88 0.55
C PHE A 11 -7.62 3.05 1.34
N PRO A 12 -7.21 2.84 2.59
CA PRO A 12 -6.69 3.91 3.44
C PRO A 12 -5.23 4.20 3.10
N MET A 13 -4.98 5.41 2.61
CA MET A 13 -3.65 5.97 2.40
C MET A 13 -3.36 7.10 3.38
N ALA A 14 -2.08 7.29 3.70
CA ALA A 14 -1.60 8.49 4.38
C ALA A 14 -0.13 8.75 4.04
N SER A 15 0.32 9.98 4.29
CA SER A 15 1.70 10.38 4.01
C SER A 15 2.65 9.80 5.06
N CYS A 16 3.59 8.96 4.63
CA CYS A 16 4.60 8.41 5.53
C CYS A 16 5.82 9.33 5.57
N VAL A 17 6.13 9.88 6.74
CA VAL A 17 7.31 10.75 6.96
C VAL A 17 8.62 10.01 6.65
N ALA A 18 8.70 8.72 6.97
CA ALA A 18 9.90 7.91 6.70
C ALA A 18 10.10 7.62 5.20
N CYS A 19 9.01 7.43 4.43
CA CYS A 19 9.10 7.17 2.99
C CYS A 19 9.06 8.45 2.13
N GLY A 20 8.61 9.57 2.68
CA GLY A 20 8.45 10.84 1.95
C GLY A 20 7.39 10.78 0.84
N LYS A 21 6.41 9.87 0.92
CA LYS A 21 5.34 9.68 -0.07
C LYS A 21 4.05 9.21 0.58
N ASP A 22 2.95 9.33 -0.16
CA ASP A 22 1.67 8.72 0.23
C ASP A 22 1.71 7.21 0.04
N VAL A 23 1.31 6.48 1.07
CA VAL A 23 1.42 5.02 1.14
C VAL A 23 0.13 4.42 1.66
N LEU A 24 -0.12 3.16 1.28
CA LEU A 24 -1.13 2.34 1.95
C LEU A 24 -0.77 2.16 3.42
N THR A 25 -1.80 2.21 4.26
CA THR A 25 -1.69 2.07 5.70
C THR A 25 -2.49 0.89 6.21
N TYR A 26 -2.01 0.26 7.27
CA TYR A 26 -2.72 -0.79 8.00
C TYR A 26 -2.83 -0.43 9.48
N ILE A 27 -3.81 -1.02 10.15
CA ILE A 27 -3.99 -0.86 11.60
C ILE A 27 -3.22 -1.98 12.30
N THR A 28 -2.43 -1.59 13.29
CA THR A 28 -1.76 -2.48 14.24
C THR A 28 -2.14 -2.06 15.65
N PHE A 29 -1.96 -2.96 16.61
CA PHE A 29 -2.22 -2.69 18.02
C PHE A 29 -0.90 -2.66 18.77
N ASP A 30 -0.70 -1.66 19.61
CA ASP A 30 0.47 -1.63 20.49
C ASP A 30 0.31 -2.57 21.70
N ALA A 31 1.33 -2.61 22.56
CA ALA A 31 1.30 -3.44 23.77
C ALA A 31 0.21 -3.04 24.78
N GLY A 32 -0.33 -1.83 24.67
CA GLY A 32 -1.47 -1.35 25.45
C GLY A 32 -2.83 -1.69 24.82
N GLY A 33 -2.84 -2.23 23.60
CA GLY A 33 -4.06 -2.49 22.83
C GLY A 33 -4.60 -1.27 22.09
N GLU A 34 -3.81 -0.19 22.00
CA GLU A 34 -4.23 1.02 21.30
C GLU A 34 -4.02 0.87 19.78
N GLU A 35 -5.02 1.28 19.01
CA GLU A 35 -4.96 1.28 17.56
C GLU A 35 -3.93 2.29 17.05
N ARG A 36 -2.93 1.77 16.34
CA ARG A 36 -1.87 2.53 15.68
C ARG A 36 -1.93 2.28 14.19
N ARG A 37 -1.62 3.31 13.40
CA ARG A 37 -1.55 3.21 11.95
C ARG A 37 -0.10 3.10 11.52
N ALA A 38 0.19 2.14 10.65
CA ALA A 38 1.53 1.86 10.17
C ALA A 38 1.59 1.81 8.64
N CYS A 39 2.76 2.17 8.12
CA CYS A 39 3.08 2.15 6.70
C CYS A 39 3.28 0.71 6.22
N VAL A 40 2.62 0.31 5.13
CA VAL A 40 2.81 -1.02 4.52
C VAL A 40 4.24 -1.25 3.99
N HIS A 41 4.99 -0.18 3.69
CA HIS A 41 6.34 -0.31 3.11
C HIS A 41 7.47 -0.44 4.12
N CYS A 42 7.36 0.21 5.27
CA CYS A 42 8.47 0.34 6.23
C CYS A 42 8.06 0.11 7.68
N ASP A 43 6.80 -0.23 7.92
CA ASP A 43 6.21 -0.46 9.25
C ASP A 43 6.30 0.73 10.20
N HIS A 44 6.77 1.88 9.71
CA HIS A 44 6.83 3.10 10.50
C HIS A 44 5.42 3.61 10.77
N MET A 45 5.23 4.18 11.97
CA MET A 45 3.98 4.82 12.32
C MET A 45 3.68 5.97 11.35
N VAL A 46 2.42 6.02 10.94
CA VAL A 46 1.87 7.06 10.08
C VAL A 46 0.88 7.88 10.89
N GLU A 47 1.14 9.17 10.97
CA GLU A 47 0.28 10.15 11.65
C GLU A 47 -0.43 11.03 10.61
N GLY A 48 -1.64 11.49 10.93
CA GLY A 48 -2.40 12.39 10.06
C GLY A 48 -3.77 11.86 9.63
N ALA A 49 -4.41 12.57 8.70
CA ALA A 49 -5.70 12.20 8.13
C ALA A 49 -5.53 11.07 7.11
N LEU A 50 -6.46 10.12 7.10
CA LEU A 50 -6.53 9.08 6.07
C LEU A 50 -7.15 9.66 4.80
N LEU A 51 -6.45 9.52 3.69
CA LEU A 51 -6.97 9.68 2.35
C LEU A 51 -7.52 8.33 1.89
N TRP A 52 -8.82 8.26 1.65
CA TRP A 52 -9.46 7.05 1.13
C TRP A 52 -9.48 7.12 -0.39
N VAL A 53 -8.82 6.16 -1.04
CA VAL A 53 -8.70 6.12 -2.50
C VAL A 53 -9.31 4.84 -3.08
N ILE A 54 -9.81 4.90 -4.30
CA ILE A 54 -10.27 3.72 -5.05
C ILE A 54 -9.11 2.99 -5.72
N ALA A 55 -9.35 1.77 -6.21
CA ALA A 55 -8.34 0.92 -6.83
C ALA A 55 -7.58 1.61 -8.00
N ASP A 56 -8.28 2.34 -8.86
CA ASP A 56 -7.68 3.07 -10.00
C ASP A 56 -6.61 4.09 -9.58
N ALA A 57 -6.86 4.82 -8.49
CA ALA A 57 -5.91 5.80 -7.97
C ALA A 57 -4.64 5.13 -7.41
N LEU A 58 -4.72 3.89 -6.92
CA LEU A 58 -3.59 3.19 -6.35
C LEU A 58 -2.52 2.83 -7.38
N GLU A 59 -2.92 2.57 -8.63
CA GLU A 59 -1.97 2.33 -9.73
C GLU A 59 -1.09 3.57 -9.96
N THR A 60 -1.64 4.77 -9.82
CA THR A 60 -0.89 6.04 -9.88
C THR A 60 0.12 6.18 -8.74
N HIS A 61 -0.14 5.55 -7.59
CA HIS A 61 0.76 5.47 -6.45
C HIS A 61 1.74 4.28 -6.51
N GLY A 62 1.74 3.52 -7.61
CA GLY A 62 2.65 2.41 -7.86
C GLY A 62 2.21 1.07 -7.29
N TYR A 63 0.94 0.93 -6.90
CA TYR A 63 0.36 -0.35 -6.48
C TYR A 63 -0.36 -1.00 -7.66
N GLN A 64 0.07 -2.20 -8.04
CA GLN A 64 -0.62 -2.98 -9.06
C GLN A 64 -1.81 -3.73 -8.45
N PHE A 65 -2.99 -3.55 -9.06
CA PHE A 65 -4.20 -4.30 -8.72
C PHE A 65 -4.59 -5.24 -9.88
N GLY A 66 -5.01 -6.47 -9.58
CA GLY A 66 -5.41 -7.47 -10.58
C GLY A 66 -4.37 -8.56 -10.87
N GLU A 67 -4.69 -9.48 -11.79
CA GLU A 67 -3.76 -10.55 -12.19
C GLU A 67 -2.49 -9.95 -12.79
N PRO A 68 -1.29 -10.37 -12.33
CA PRO A 68 -0.06 -9.94 -12.98
C PRO A 68 -0.10 -10.36 -14.45
N PRO A 69 0.38 -9.51 -15.37
CA PRO A 69 0.38 -9.87 -16.78
C PRO A 69 1.12 -11.20 -16.95
N LYS A 70 0.45 -12.21 -17.53
CA LYS A 70 1.07 -13.49 -17.90
C LYS A 70 2.06 -13.24 -19.04
N ARG A 71 3.23 -12.70 -18.72
CA ARG A 71 4.40 -12.68 -19.59
C ARG A 71 5.52 -13.35 -18.81
N GLY A 72 5.96 -14.48 -19.34
CA GLY A 72 7.00 -15.30 -18.73
C GLY A 72 8.34 -14.58 -18.62
N GLY A 73 9.24 -15.22 -17.87
CA GLY A 73 10.65 -14.86 -17.84
C GLY A 73 11.01 -13.90 -16.72
N CYS A 74 11.67 -14.44 -15.70
CA CYS A 74 12.45 -13.69 -14.73
C CYS A 74 13.58 -12.97 -15.50
N SER A 75 13.38 -11.74 -15.97
CA SER A 75 14.42 -10.88 -16.55
C SER A 75 13.92 -9.43 -16.63
N SER A 76 14.61 -8.56 -15.90
CA SER A 76 14.57 -7.08 -15.98
C SER A 76 13.48 -6.37 -15.16
N GLY A 77 13.87 -5.88 -13.98
CA GLY A 77 13.58 -4.47 -13.68
C GLY A 77 12.73 -4.09 -12.47
N CYS A 78 12.41 -4.97 -11.52
CA CYS A 78 11.93 -4.52 -10.20
C CYS A 78 13.11 -4.05 -9.33
N ALA A 79 13.78 -2.97 -9.75
CA ALA A 79 14.76 -2.27 -8.94
C ALA A 79 14.03 -1.28 -8.03
N GLY A 80 13.92 -1.58 -6.74
CA GLY A 80 13.35 -0.62 -5.78
C GLY A 80 13.13 -1.09 -4.34
N CYS A 81 13.15 -2.39 -4.04
CA CYS A 81 13.09 -2.87 -2.65
C CYS A 81 14.46 -3.42 -2.21
N SER A 82 15.46 -2.54 -2.11
CA SER A 82 16.64 -2.83 -1.30
C SER A 82 16.33 -2.51 0.16
N MET A 83 15.87 -3.50 0.92
CA MET A 83 16.11 -3.50 2.36
C MET A 83 17.64 -3.57 2.55
N LYS A 84 18.26 -2.45 2.95
CA LYS A 84 19.59 -2.50 3.56
C LYS A 84 19.42 -3.16 4.93
N ARG A 85 20.08 -4.30 5.12
CA ARG A 85 20.35 -4.90 6.43
C ARG A 85 21.32 -4.03 7.21
#